data_AF-A0A1Q5F0P3-F1
#
_entry.id   AF-A0A1Q5F0P3-F1
#
_cell.length_a   1.000
_cell.length_b   1.000
_cell.length_c   1.000
_cell.angle_alpha   90.00
_cell.angle_beta   90.00
_cell.angle_gamma   90.00
#
_symmetry.space_group_name_H-M   'P 1'
#
loop_
_entity.id
_entity.type
_entity.pdbx_description
1 polymer ?
#
loop_
_entity_poly.entity_id
_entity_poly.type
_entity_poly.pdbx_seq_one_letter_code
_entity_poly.pdbx_strand_id
1 'polypeptide(L)'
;MSAEIEKATERVAKLRAQIDKVSGPLADAEAQLRAAEDAEKARRAEREIEYSREFARNWPERASEAANSGDEARQRFYDALSAEPWFAAYVEYRAARYKRGHVLNEAQRAQRTIGEVVTVPEQRYYGAQILDEIVDRLEKESARLGDEFSQSLVGQREDYVAAQGT
;
A
#
# COMPACT_ATOMS: atom_id res chain seq x y z
N MET A 1 53.11 -44.86 -37.82
CA MET A 1 51.65 -44.66 -37.87
C MET A 1 50.87 -45.48 -36.85
N SER A 2 51.18 -46.75 -36.53
CA SER A 2 50.32 -47.52 -35.59
C SER A 2 50.44 -47.11 -34.11
N ALA A 3 51.63 -46.75 -33.64
CA ALA A 3 51.86 -46.40 -32.22
C ALA A 3 51.21 -45.07 -31.76
N GLU A 4 51.06 -44.11 -32.67
CA GLU A 4 50.34 -42.85 -32.38
C GLU A 4 48.82 -43.04 -32.35
N ILE A 5 48.32 -43.94 -33.21
CA ILE A 5 46.90 -44.32 -33.25
C ILE A 5 46.54 -45.07 -31.96
N GLU A 6 47.38 -45.99 -31.48
CA GLU A 6 47.20 -46.69 -30.19
C GLU A 6 47.18 -45.74 -28.99
N LYS A 7 48.09 -44.75 -28.94
CA LYS A 7 48.07 -43.73 -27.88
C LYS A 7 46.83 -42.86 -27.91
N ALA A 8 46.30 -42.56 -29.10
CA ALA A 8 45.08 -41.78 -29.26
C ALA A 8 43.85 -42.58 -28.81
N THR A 9 43.76 -43.87 -29.14
CA THR A 9 42.68 -44.74 -28.67
C THR A 9 42.71 -44.96 -27.16
N GLU A 10 43.88 -45.11 -26.55
CA GLU A 10 44.01 -45.16 -25.08
C GLU A 10 43.55 -43.85 -24.42
N ARG A 11 43.90 -42.69 -25.00
CA ARG A 11 43.44 -41.38 -24.49
C ARG A 11 41.92 -41.23 -24.60
N VAL A 12 41.32 -41.63 -25.72
CA VAL A 12 39.87 -41.60 -25.92
C VAL A 12 39.17 -42.57 -24.96
N ALA A 13 39.70 -43.78 -24.75
CA ALA A 13 39.16 -44.73 -23.78
C ALA A 13 39.22 -44.18 -22.35
N LYS A 14 40.32 -43.53 -21.99
CA LYS A 14 40.50 -42.89 -20.68
C LYS A 14 39.57 -41.69 -20.47
N LEU A 15 39.36 -40.87 -21.51
CA LEU A 15 38.39 -39.76 -21.49
C LEU A 15 36.96 -40.27 -21.42
N ARG A 16 36.61 -41.34 -22.14
CA ARG A 16 35.30 -42.00 -22.03
C ARG A 16 35.07 -42.54 -20.61
N ALA A 17 36.04 -43.24 -20.04
CA ALA A 17 35.96 -43.73 -18.66
C ALA A 17 35.85 -42.58 -17.64
N GLN A 18 36.49 -41.44 -17.90
CA GLN A 18 36.32 -40.24 -17.06
C GLN A 18 34.92 -39.64 -17.19
N ILE A 19 34.40 -39.51 -18.42
CA ILE A 19 33.03 -39.04 -18.71
C ILE A 19 32.01 -39.97 -18.04
N ASP A 20 32.15 -41.29 -18.20
CA ASP A 20 31.27 -42.29 -17.60
C ASP A 20 31.33 -42.25 -16.06
N LYS A 21 32.51 -41.94 -15.50
CA LYS A 21 32.70 -41.79 -14.05
C LYS A 21 31.97 -40.57 -13.47
N VAL A 22 31.83 -39.47 -14.22
CA VAL A 22 31.13 -38.26 -13.74
C VAL A 22 29.69 -38.13 -14.21
N SER A 23 29.29 -38.80 -15.31
CA SER A 23 27.94 -38.69 -15.87
C SER A 23 26.85 -39.26 -14.96
N GLY A 24 27.10 -40.41 -14.33
CA GLY A 24 26.19 -40.99 -13.33
C GLY A 24 26.00 -40.08 -12.10
N PRO A 25 27.08 -39.70 -11.39
CA PRO A 25 26.99 -38.78 -10.25
C PRO A 25 26.38 -37.41 -10.59
N LEU A 26 26.61 -36.90 -11.80
CA LEU A 26 26.00 -35.65 -12.26
C LEU A 26 24.48 -35.82 -12.44
N ALA A 27 24.04 -36.90 -13.09
CA ALA A 27 22.62 -37.19 -13.25
C ALA A 27 21.92 -37.41 -11.90
N ASP A 28 22.58 -38.08 -10.95
CA ASP A 28 22.08 -38.25 -9.58
C ASP A 28 22.00 -36.91 -8.83
N ALA A 29 23.00 -36.04 -8.97
CA ALA A 29 22.99 -34.71 -8.36
C ALA A 29 21.91 -33.80 -8.97
N GLU A 30 21.70 -33.86 -10.28
CA GLU A 30 20.62 -33.13 -10.96
C GLU A 30 19.23 -33.64 -10.52
N ALA A 31 19.07 -34.96 -10.35
CA ALA A 31 17.84 -35.53 -9.83
C ALA A 31 17.58 -35.13 -8.37
N GLN A 32 18.62 -35.10 -7.54
CA GLN A 32 18.53 -34.62 -6.15
C GLN A 32 18.19 -33.13 -6.08
N LEU A 33 18.79 -32.31 -6.95
CA LEU A 33 18.49 -30.87 -7.02
C LEU A 33 17.02 -30.65 -7.39
N ARG A 34 16.52 -31.32 -8.44
CA ARG A 34 15.11 -31.23 -8.83
C ARG A 34 14.17 -31.67 -7.71
N ALA A 35 14.48 -32.77 -7.04
CA ALA A 35 13.68 -33.24 -5.91
C ALA A 35 13.69 -32.23 -4.74
N ALA A 36 14.82 -31.59 -4.48
CA ALA A 36 14.94 -30.55 -3.46
C ALA A 36 14.17 -29.27 -3.83
N GLU A 37 14.21 -28.85 -5.10
CA GLU A 37 13.45 -27.72 -5.64
C GLU A 37 11.94 -27.98 -5.55
N ASP A 38 11.48 -29.17 -5.92
CA ASP A 38 10.07 -29.57 -5.82
C ASP A 38 9.60 -29.62 -4.36
N ALA A 39 10.44 -30.16 -3.46
CA ALA A 39 10.15 -30.20 -2.03
C ALA A 39 10.09 -28.80 -1.40
N GLU A 40 10.97 -27.87 -1.79
CA GLU A 40 10.89 -26.48 -1.33
C GLU A 40 9.69 -25.75 -1.89
N LYS A 41 9.36 -25.97 -3.17
CA LYS A 41 8.15 -25.42 -3.79
C LYS A 41 6.88 -25.86 -3.05
N ALA A 42 6.80 -27.14 -2.65
CA ALA A 42 5.70 -27.67 -1.85
C ALA A 42 5.64 -26.97 -0.47
N ARG A 43 6.77 -26.85 0.23
CA ARG A 43 6.84 -26.18 1.53
C ARG A 43 6.46 -24.69 1.45
N ARG A 44 6.88 -23.99 0.40
CA ARG A 44 6.46 -22.59 0.15
C ARG A 44 4.96 -22.47 -0.10
N ALA A 45 4.37 -23.42 -0.85
CA ALA A 45 2.93 -23.43 -1.09
C ALA A 45 2.13 -23.67 0.19
N GLU A 46 2.61 -24.56 1.08
CA GLU A 46 2.00 -24.78 2.39
C GLU A 46 2.06 -23.52 3.26
N ARG A 47 3.21 -22.84 3.32
CA ARG A 47 3.35 -21.56 4.04
C ARG A 47 2.46 -20.46 3.47
N GLU A 48 2.32 -20.35 2.15
CA GLU A 48 1.40 -19.39 1.51
C GLU A 48 -0.05 -19.65 1.94
N ILE A 49 -0.47 -20.92 2.01
CA ILE A 49 -1.81 -21.30 2.47
C ILE A 49 -1.99 -20.96 3.95
N GLU A 50 -0.99 -21.21 4.79
CA GLU A 50 -1.01 -20.87 6.22
C GLU A 50 -1.14 -19.36 6.43
N TYR A 51 -0.24 -18.57 5.82
CA TYR A 51 -0.30 -17.11 5.85
C TYR A 51 -1.65 -16.60 5.38
N SER A 52 -2.15 -17.11 4.26
CA SER A 52 -3.43 -16.68 3.69
C SER A 52 -4.60 -16.96 4.64
N ARG A 53 -4.60 -18.10 5.34
CA ARG A 53 -5.61 -18.43 6.33
C ARG A 53 -5.53 -17.51 7.54
N GLU A 54 -4.34 -17.23 8.04
CA GLU A 54 -4.14 -16.32 9.17
C GLU A 54 -4.56 -14.89 8.81
N PHE A 55 -4.12 -14.39 7.65
CA PHE A 55 -4.48 -13.08 7.15
C PHE A 55 -5.99 -12.98 6.94
N ALA A 56 -6.63 -13.98 6.33
CA ALA A 56 -8.08 -14.01 6.14
C ALA A 56 -8.87 -14.09 7.46
N ARG A 57 -8.28 -14.61 8.54
CA ARG A 57 -8.90 -14.62 9.86
C ARG A 57 -8.82 -13.26 10.55
N ASN A 58 -7.71 -12.56 10.38
CA ASN A 58 -7.37 -11.36 11.14
C ASN A 58 -7.51 -10.04 10.34
N TRP A 59 -7.91 -10.10 9.06
CA TRP A 59 -8.05 -8.89 8.23
C TRP A 59 -9.00 -7.83 8.80
N PRO A 60 -10.13 -8.13 9.48
CA PRO A 60 -11.02 -7.09 9.96
C PRO A 60 -10.36 -6.22 11.05
N GLU A 61 -9.59 -6.84 11.94
CA GLU A 61 -8.85 -6.16 12.99
C GLU A 61 -7.72 -5.30 12.38
N ARG A 62 -6.93 -5.88 11.47
CA ARG A 62 -5.86 -5.15 10.77
C ARG A 62 -6.40 -3.97 9.96
N ALA A 63 -7.55 -4.14 9.30
CA ALA A 63 -8.21 -3.06 8.56
C ALA A 63 -8.73 -1.97 9.50
N SER A 64 -9.30 -2.35 10.65
CA SER A 64 -9.75 -1.40 11.68
C SER A 64 -8.57 -0.62 12.27
N GLU A 65 -7.47 -1.29 12.59
CA GLU A 65 -6.24 -0.65 13.07
C GLU A 65 -5.69 0.33 12.04
N ALA A 66 -5.55 -0.09 10.78
CA ALA A 66 -5.08 0.77 9.71
C ALA A 66 -5.99 2.00 9.50
N ALA A 67 -7.31 1.81 9.52
CA ALA A 67 -8.28 2.89 9.34
C ALA A 67 -8.21 3.95 10.47
N ASN A 68 -7.91 3.52 11.70
CA ASN A 68 -7.86 4.41 12.86
C ASN A 68 -6.44 4.89 13.20
N SER A 69 -5.40 4.33 12.58
CA SER A 69 -3.99 4.69 12.82
C SER A 69 -3.68 6.18 12.58
N GLY A 70 -4.51 6.85 11.78
CA GLY A 70 -4.41 8.27 11.49
C GLY A 70 -5.11 9.20 12.49
N ASP A 71 -5.87 8.72 13.47
CA ASP A 71 -6.70 9.58 14.32
C ASP A 71 -5.87 10.59 15.14
N GLU A 72 -4.74 10.17 15.70
CA GLU A 72 -3.83 11.08 16.40
C GLU A 72 -3.15 12.08 15.45
N ALA A 73 -2.81 11.64 14.22
CA ALA A 73 -2.27 12.53 13.20
C ALA A 73 -3.32 13.58 12.76
N ARG A 74 -4.59 13.17 12.64
CA ARG A 74 -5.71 14.06 12.35
C ARG A 74 -5.88 15.10 13.46
N GLN A 75 -5.79 14.69 14.73
CA GLN A 75 -5.88 15.63 15.85
C GLN A 75 -4.73 16.65 15.81
N ARG A 76 -3.48 16.18 15.64
CA ARG A 76 -2.31 17.07 15.50
C ARG A 76 -2.44 18.03 14.31
N PHE A 77 -3.01 17.57 13.20
CA PHE A 77 -3.29 18.43 12.05
C PHE A 77 -4.27 19.56 12.40
N TYR A 78 -5.38 19.25 13.10
CA TYR A 78 -6.33 20.27 13.52
C TYR A 78 -5.73 21.24 14.53
N ASP A 79 -4.95 20.74 15.48
CA ASP A 79 -4.28 21.59 16.46
C ASP A 79 -3.32 22.57 15.76
N ALA A 80 -2.49 22.06 14.84
CA ALA A 80 -1.58 22.87 14.03
C ALA A 80 -2.33 23.88 13.15
N LEU A 81 -3.34 23.43 12.40
CA LEU A 81 -4.14 24.30 11.54
C LEU A 81 -4.84 25.41 12.32
N SER A 82 -5.34 25.11 13.51
CA SER A 82 -6.00 26.10 14.37
C SER A 82 -5.05 27.14 14.95
N ALA A 83 -3.77 26.80 15.11
CA ALA A 83 -2.74 27.72 15.56
C ALA A 83 -2.27 28.69 14.47
N GLU A 84 -2.58 28.41 13.20
CA GLU A 84 -2.14 29.25 12.07
C GLU A 84 -2.92 30.58 12.00
N PRO A 85 -2.22 31.74 12.04
CA PRO A 85 -2.87 33.05 12.02
C PRO A 85 -3.73 33.31 10.77
N TRP A 86 -3.30 32.78 9.61
CA TRP A 86 -4.05 32.92 8.35
C TRP A 86 -5.38 32.15 8.40
N PHE A 87 -5.39 30.98 9.04
CA PHE A 87 -6.58 30.15 9.16
C PHE A 87 -7.57 30.79 10.13
N ALA A 88 -7.09 31.31 11.27
CA ALA A 88 -7.91 32.08 12.20
C ALA A 88 -8.60 33.29 11.52
N ALA A 89 -7.82 34.11 10.80
CA ALA A 89 -8.37 35.25 10.06
C ALA A 89 -9.38 34.82 8.98
N TYR A 90 -9.14 33.69 8.30
CA TYR A 90 -10.07 33.16 7.32
C TYR A 90 -11.36 32.64 7.95
N VAL A 91 -11.27 31.96 9.10
CA VAL A 91 -12.43 31.52 9.89
C VAL A 91 -13.26 32.72 10.32
N GLU A 92 -12.66 33.81 10.81
CA GLU A 92 -13.37 35.03 11.16
C GLU A 92 -14.12 35.62 9.96
N TYR A 93 -13.46 35.72 8.81
CA TYR A 93 -14.07 36.18 7.56
C TYR A 93 -15.25 35.29 7.12
N ARG A 94 -15.09 33.96 7.20
CA ARG A 94 -16.17 33.00 6.89
C ARG A 94 -17.31 33.10 7.90
N ALA A 95 -17.01 33.21 9.19
CA ALA A 95 -17.99 33.37 10.26
C ALA A 95 -18.83 34.63 10.06
N ALA A 96 -18.25 35.75 9.62
CA ALA A 96 -19.00 36.96 9.29
C ALA A 96 -20.07 36.72 8.20
N ARG A 97 -19.78 35.88 7.21
CA ARG A 97 -20.76 35.50 6.17
C ARG A 97 -21.87 34.59 6.69
N TYR A 98 -21.55 33.64 7.56
CA TYR A 98 -22.57 32.84 8.24
C TYR A 98 -23.48 33.71 9.12
N LYS A 99 -22.89 34.63 9.89
CA LYS A 99 -23.65 35.62 10.68
C LYS A 99 -24.57 36.45 9.79
N ARG A 100 -24.10 36.94 8.64
CA ARG A 100 -24.95 37.62 7.65
C ARG A 100 -26.10 36.72 7.18
N GLY A 101 -25.83 35.45 6.87
CA GLY A 101 -26.87 34.48 6.49
C GLY A 101 -27.96 34.34 7.56
N HIS A 102 -27.59 34.24 8.83
CA HIS A 102 -28.55 34.20 9.94
C HIS A 102 -29.39 35.48 10.02
N VAL A 103 -28.77 36.65 9.86
CA VAL A 103 -29.49 37.94 9.84
C VAL A 103 -30.50 38.00 8.68
N LEU A 104 -30.11 37.56 7.48
CA LEU A 104 -31.01 37.54 6.32
C LEU A 104 -32.18 36.58 6.54
N ASN A 105 -31.93 35.40 7.11
CA ASN A 105 -32.97 34.42 7.41
C ASN A 105 -33.98 34.97 8.44
N GLU A 106 -33.51 35.59 9.52
CA GLU A 106 -34.41 36.21 10.50
C GLU A 106 -35.16 37.41 9.91
N ALA A 107 -34.54 38.20 9.04
CA ALA A 107 -35.21 39.30 8.36
C ALA A 107 -36.33 38.81 7.41
N GLN A 108 -36.08 37.73 6.65
CA GLN A 108 -37.13 37.09 5.85
C GLN A 108 -38.27 36.58 6.72
N ARG A 109 -37.94 35.96 7.86
CA ARG A 109 -38.94 35.47 8.82
C ARG A 109 -39.78 36.61 9.39
N ALA A 110 -39.15 37.71 9.78
CA ALA A 110 -39.83 38.90 10.28
C ALA A 110 -40.82 39.46 9.25
N GLN A 111 -40.40 39.64 7.99
CA GLN A 111 -41.28 40.11 6.91
C GLN A 111 -42.51 39.20 6.73
N ARG A 112 -42.30 37.88 6.75
CA ARG A 112 -43.42 36.92 6.68
C ARG A 112 -44.38 37.06 7.87
N THR A 113 -43.86 37.23 9.08
CA THR A 113 -44.67 37.33 10.30
C THR A 113 -45.56 38.57 10.32
N ILE A 114 -45.07 39.71 9.81
CA ILE A 114 -45.83 40.97 9.76
C ILE A 114 -46.70 41.10 8.49
N GLY A 115 -46.72 40.10 7.62
CA GLY A 115 -47.53 40.09 6.40
C GLY A 115 -46.96 40.91 5.24
N GLU A 116 -45.68 41.27 5.30
CA GLU A 116 -45.00 41.97 4.21
C GLU A 116 -44.52 41.01 3.11
N VAL A 117 -44.42 41.51 1.88
CA VAL A 117 -43.81 40.77 0.77
C VAL A 117 -42.32 40.58 1.06
N VAL A 118 -41.85 39.33 1.00
CA VAL A 118 -40.44 39.01 1.27
C VAL A 118 -39.55 39.55 0.16
N THR A 119 -38.67 40.48 0.50
CA THR A 119 -37.73 41.14 -0.42
C THR A 119 -36.27 40.89 -0.07
N VAL A 120 -35.99 40.32 1.10
CA VAL A 120 -34.64 40.02 1.57
C VAL A 120 -33.99 38.93 0.71
N PRO A 121 -32.78 39.16 0.17
CA PRO A 121 -32.11 38.23 -0.74
C PRO A 121 -31.64 36.94 -0.06
N GLU A 122 -31.52 35.87 -0.85
CA GLU A 122 -30.90 34.62 -0.39
C GLU A 122 -29.37 34.73 -0.28
N GLN A 123 -28.82 34.12 0.77
CA GLN A 123 -27.38 34.01 0.95
C GLN A 123 -26.80 33.00 -0.05
N ARG A 124 -25.86 33.46 -0.90
CA ARG A 124 -25.05 32.58 -1.76
C ARG A 124 -23.70 32.30 -1.10
N TYR A 125 -23.24 31.05 -1.21
CA TYR A 125 -21.93 30.64 -0.74
C TYR A 125 -21.03 30.30 -1.93
N TYR A 126 -19.83 30.87 -1.97
CA TYR A 126 -18.79 30.51 -2.92
C TYR A 126 -17.72 29.66 -2.21
N GLY A 127 -17.27 28.59 -2.86
CA GLY A 127 -16.15 27.76 -2.43
C GLY A 127 -14.82 28.52 -2.50
N ALA A 128 -13.80 28.01 -1.82
CA ALA A 128 -12.47 28.61 -1.79
C ALA A 128 -11.53 27.81 -2.70
N GLN A 129 -11.23 28.33 -3.89
CA GLN A 129 -10.44 27.64 -4.91
C GLN A 129 -9.01 27.25 -4.45
N ILE A 130 -8.42 28.01 -3.53
CA ILE A 130 -7.10 27.70 -2.95
C ILE A 130 -7.10 26.40 -2.13
N LEU A 131 -8.25 25.99 -1.59
CA LEU A 131 -8.38 24.72 -0.88
C LEU A 131 -8.32 23.54 -1.84
N ASP A 132 -8.73 23.72 -3.09
CA ASP A 132 -8.72 22.65 -4.09
C ASP A 132 -7.28 22.24 -4.45
N GLU A 133 -6.35 23.20 -4.53
CA GLU A 133 -4.91 22.92 -4.76
C GLU A 133 -4.24 22.22 -3.57
N ILE A 134 -4.62 22.61 -2.34
CA ILE A 134 -4.14 21.96 -1.11
C ILE A 134 -4.65 20.52 -1.04
N VAL A 135 -5.91 20.29 -1.39
CA VAL A 135 -6.51 18.95 -1.46
C VAL A 135 -5.80 18.09 -2.50
N ASP A 136 -5.53 18.59 -3.71
CA ASP A 136 -4.82 17.81 -4.72
C ASP A 136 -3.42 17.39 -4.26
N ARG A 137 -2.68 18.28 -3.58
CA ARG A 137 -1.36 17.94 -3.03
C ARG A 137 -1.45 16.93 -1.88
N LEU A 138 -2.44 17.08 -1.00
CA LEU A 138 -2.72 16.17 0.11
C LEU A 138 -3.01 14.75 -0.38
N GLU A 139 -3.88 14.60 -1.38
CA GLU A 139 -4.27 13.31 -1.93
C GLU A 139 -3.07 12.58 -2.55
N LYS A 140 -2.19 13.28 -3.27
CA LYS A 140 -0.98 12.69 -3.86
C LYS A 140 -0.02 12.13 -2.80
N GLU A 141 0.24 12.87 -1.73
CA GLU A 141 1.12 12.40 -0.65
C GLU A 141 0.47 11.29 0.17
N SER A 142 -0.85 11.35 0.37
CA SER A 142 -1.60 10.31 1.07
C SER A 142 -1.59 8.99 0.29
N ALA A 143 -1.77 9.07 -1.04
CA ALA A 143 -1.67 7.91 -1.93
C ALA A 143 -0.27 7.27 -1.86
N ARG A 144 0.79 8.08 -1.88
CA ARG A 144 2.17 7.58 -1.73
C ARG A 144 2.37 6.79 -0.43
N LEU A 145 1.87 7.30 0.69
CA LEU A 145 1.95 6.60 1.99
C LEU A 145 1.13 5.30 1.97
N GLY A 146 -0.04 5.31 1.34
CA GLY A 146 -0.85 4.11 1.13
C GLY A 146 -0.13 3.04 0.29
N ASP A 147 0.57 3.46 -0.77
CA ASP A 147 1.36 2.58 -1.63
C ASP A 147 2.53 1.94 -0.87
N GLU A 148 3.23 2.72 -0.03
CA GLU A 148 4.30 2.21 0.85
C GLU A 148 3.77 1.15 1.83
N PHE A 149 2.60 1.38 2.42
CA PHE A 149 1.96 0.39 3.29
C PHE A 149 1.57 -0.88 2.52
N SER A 150 1.02 -0.75 1.32
CA SER A 150 0.69 -1.88 0.45
C SER A 150 1.93 -2.73 0.13
N GLN A 151 3.05 -2.09 -0.22
CA GLN A 151 4.32 -2.76 -0.46
C GLN A 151 4.82 -3.49 0.80
N SER A 152 4.67 -2.88 1.98
CA SER A 152 5.00 -3.55 3.25
C SER A 152 4.18 -4.82 3.47
N LEU A 153 2.89 -4.84 3.13
CA LEU A 153 2.06 -6.06 3.26
C LEU A 153 2.52 -7.17 2.32
N VAL A 154 2.91 -6.82 1.09
CA VAL A 154 3.48 -7.78 0.14
C VAL A 154 4.80 -8.33 0.66
N GLY A 155 5.69 -7.47 1.15
CA GLY A 155 6.98 -7.87 1.73
C GLY A 155 6.80 -8.82 2.92
N GLN A 156 5.90 -8.52 3.85
CA GLN A 156 5.60 -9.40 5.00
C GLN A 156 5.16 -10.80 4.57
N ARG A 157 4.33 -10.90 3.53
CA ARG A 157 3.93 -12.20 2.96
C ARG A 157 5.13 -12.91 2.36
N GLU A 158 5.90 -12.22 1.53
CA GLU A 158 7.06 -12.80 0.85
C GLU A 158 8.11 -13.32 1.84
N ASP A 159 8.38 -12.57 2.90
CA ASP A 159 9.27 -12.96 4.00
C ASP A 159 8.77 -14.21 4.72
N TYR A 160 7.47 -14.27 5.03
CA TYR A 160 6.86 -15.44 5.67
C TYR A 160 6.95 -16.70 4.78
N VAL A 161 6.67 -16.56 3.48
CA VAL A 161 6.74 -17.67 2.52
C VAL A 161 8.19 -18.11 2.28
N ALA A 162 9.13 -17.17 2.28
CA ALA A 162 10.55 -17.45 2.07
C ALA A 162 11.27 -17.97 3.32
N ALA A 163 10.68 -17.82 4.51
CA ALA A 163 11.28 -18.28 5.76
C ALA A 163 11.61 -19.78 5.70
N GLN A 164 12.89 -20.12 5.88
CA GLN A 164 13.31 -21.51 6.03
C GLN A 164 12.91 -21.96 7.44
N GLY A 165 12.17 -23.06 7.52
CA GLY A 165 11.85 -23.68 8.81
C GLY A 165 13.14 -23.97 9.57
N THR A 166 13.29 -23.36 10.74
CA THR A 166 14.32 -23.70 11.73
C THR A 166 14.20 -25.13 12.20
#